data_AF-A0A532E3X5-F1
#
_entry.id   AF-A0A532E3X5-F1
#
_cell.length_a   1.000
_cell.length_b   1.000
_cell.length_c   1.000
_cell.angle_alpha   90.00
_cell.angle_beta   90.00
_cell.angle_gamma   90.00
#
_symmetry.space_group_name_H-M   'P 1'
#
loop_
_entity.id
_entity.type
_entity.pdbx_description
1 polymer ?
#
loop_
_entity_poly.entity_id
_entity_poly.type
_entity_poly.pdbx_seq_one_letter_code
_entity_poly.pdbx_strand_id
1 'polypeptide(L)'
;MPLVGTSTSGQFSCTATTLHTLRELRTKRKGQPVFVLGHLLERKGQEATFEVFNDRIALVKFPDGAVIGYDPQELLLPTEIDDKGVAYFEIRPCAQCGILFPLTIAERDADTEPTECLGCRT
;
A
#
# COMPACT_ATOMS: atom_id res chain seq x y z
N MET A 1 -8.80 17.67 -19.03
CA MET A 1 -7.35 17.60 -18.75
C MET A 1 -6.92 16.14 -18.84
N PRO A 2 -5.80 15.79 -19.48
CA PRO A 2 -5.36 14.39 -19.54
C PRO A 2 -4.83 13.97 -18.17
N LEU A 3 -5.43 12.91 -17.60
CA LEU A 3 -4.98 12.27 -16.35
C LEU A 3 -3.65 11.55 -16.63
N VAL A 4 -2.53 12.18 -16.31
CA VAL A 4 -1.20 11.60 -16.52
C VAL A 4 -0.91 10.59 -15.39
N GLY A 5 -0.55 9.35 -15.76
CA GLY A 5 0.22 8.46 -14.88
C GLY A 5 -0.45 7.15 -14.45
N THR A 6 -1.71 6.88 -14.80
CA THR A 6 -2.38 5.61 -14.45
C THR A 6 -2.56 4.71 -15.67
N SER A 7 -1.91 3.55 -15.66
CA SER A 7 -2.22 2.48 -16.62
C SER A 7 -3.36 1.61 -16.07
N THR A 8 -4.35 1.27 -16.90
CA THR A 8 -5.50 0.43 -16.54
C THR A 8 -5.31 -1.05 -16.87
N SER A 9 -4.16 -1.45 -17.43
CA SER A 9 -3.95 -2.80 -17.97
C SER A 9 -2.67 -3.45 -17.46
N GLY A 10 -2.77 -4.55 -16.72
CA GLY A 10 -1.64 -5.33 -16.19
C GLY A 10 -1.84 -5.72 -14.73
N GLN A 11 -0.92 -6.52 -14.18
CA GLN A 11 -1.02 -7.00 -12.80
C GLN A 11 -0.73 -5.88 -11.79
N PHE A 12 -1.47 -5.87 -10.68
CA PHE A 12 -1.19 -5.01 -9.54
C PHE A 12 0.08 -5.46 -8.81
N SER A 13 0.72 -4.53 -8.13
CA SER A 13 1.97 -4.77 -7.42
C SER A 13 1.72 -5.16 -5.97
N CYS A 14 2.58 -6.04 -5.45
CA CYS A 14 2.63 -6.45 -4.06
C CYS A 14 3.92 -5.97 -3.40
N THR A 15 3.97 -6.10 -2.08
CA THR A 15 5.12 -5.81 -1.26
C THR A 15 6.27 -6.74 -1.62
N ALA A 16 7.44 -6.16 -1.91
CA ALA A 16 8.69 -6.83 -2.23
C ALA A 16 9.83 -6.14 -1.46
N THR A 17 11.05 -6.70 -1.51
CA THR A 17 12.22 -6.21 -0.74
C THR A 17 12.51 -4.70 -0.85
N THR A 18 12.10 -4.06 -1.94
CA THR A 18 12.32 -2.61 -2.18
C THR A 18 11.03 -1.87 -2.53
N LEU A 19 9.87 -2.54 -2.42
CA LEU A 19 8.56 -2.00 -2.79
C LEU A 19 7.60 -2.29 -1.63
N HIS A 20 7.28 -1.28 -0.83
CA HIS A 20 6.40 -1.41 0.33
C HIS A 20 5.24 -0.41 0.25
N THR A 21 5.44 0.69 -0.47
CA THR A 21 4.49 1.79 -0.57
C THR A 21 4.16 2.11 -2.03
N LEU A 22 3.02 2.77 -2.23
CA LEU A 22 2.61 3.26 -3.54
C LEU A 22 3.67 4.19 -4.15
N ARG A 23 4.39 4.97 -3.33
CA ARG A 23 5.47 5.87 -3.78
C ARG A 23 6.51 5.13 -4.64
N GLU A 24 6.91 3.94 -4.23
CA GLU A 24 8.05 3.20 -4.79
C GLU A 24 7.72 2.53 -6.13
N LEU A 25 6.43 2.35 -6.46
CA LEU A 25 6.03 1.76 -7.73
C LEU A 25 6.48 2.61 -8.92
N ARG A 26 7.20 2.06 -9.90
CA ARG A 26 7.53 2.80 -11.12
C ARG A 26 6.28 3.20 -11.91
N THR A 27 5.30 2.29 -11.98
CA THR A 27 4.02 2.49 -12.66
C THR A 27 2.91 2.34 -11.62
N LYS A 28 2.16 3.42 -11.37
CA LYS A 28 0.96 3.34 -10.53
C LYS A 28 -0.24 3.03 -11.40
N ARG A 29 -1.05 2.05 -11.00
CA ARG A 29 -2.17 1.56 -11.78
C ARG A 29 -3.46 1.89 -11.09
N LYS A 30 -4.41 2.52 -11.79
CA LYS A 30 -5.75 2.70 -11.25
C LYS A 30 -6.30 1.33 -10.88
N GLY A 31 -6.87 1.19 -9.70
CA GLY A 31 -7.32 -0.08 -9.16
C GLY A 31 -6.33 -0.74 -8.20
N GLN A 32 -5.09 -0.23 -8.08
CA GLN A 32 -4.08 -0.78 -7.17
C GLN A 32 -4.62 -0.78 -5.73
N PRO A 33 -4.76 -1.96 -5.08
CA PRO A 33 -5.12 -2.03 -3.67
C PRO A 33 -4.01 -1.42 -2.81
N VAL A 34 -4.41 -0.70 -1.77
CA VAL A 34 -3.50 -0.08 -0.81
C VAL A 34 -4.06 -0.14 0.61
N PHE A 35 -3.18 -0.12 1.60
CA PHE A 35 -3.53 -0.01 3.02
C PHE A 35 -3.06 1.34 3.57
N VAL A 36 -3.94 2.04 4.29
CA VAL A 36 -3.74 3.44 4.65
C VAL A 36 -3.08 3.58 6.02
N LEU A 37 -1.88 4.19 6.05
CA LEU A 37 -1.20 4.65 7.26
C LEU A 37 -1.64 6.04 7.73
N GLY A 38 -2.29 6.77 6.84
CA GLY A 38 -2.38 8.23 6.85
C GLY A 38 -3.00 8.89 8.08
N HIS A 39 -2.96 10.21 8.04
CA HIS A 39 -3.24 11.12 9.16
C HIS A 39 -4.69 11.13 9.69
N LEU A 40 -5.68 10.68 8.91
CA LEU A 40 -7.08 10.62 9.36
C LEU A 40 -7.32 9.37 10.20
N LEU A 41 -7.55 9.57 11.51
CA LEU A 41 -7.76 8.48 12.48
C LEU A 41 -8.87 7.50 12.06
N GLU A 42 -9.94 7.99 11.46
CA GLU A 42 -11.08 7.15 11.02
C GLU A 42 -10.77 6.28 9.79
N ARG A 43 -9.69 6.56 9.06
CA ARG A 43 -9.26 5.83 7.85
C ARG A 43 -7.97 5.07 8.04
N LYS A 44 -7.20 5.40 9.08
CA LYS A 44 -5.96 4.70 9.41
C LYS A 44 -6.26 3.22 9.66
N GLY A 45 -5.49 2.37 8.99
CA GLY A 45 -5.63 0.93 9.08
C GLY A 45 -6.69 0.34 8.15
N GLN A 46 -7.29 1.14 7.26
CA GLN A 46 -8.27 0.64 6.29
C GLN A 46 -7.63 0.39 4.93
N GLU A 47 -8.25 -0.52 4.19
CA GLU A 47 -7.94 -0.80 2.80
C GLU A 47 -8.73 0.13 1.87
N ALA A 48 -8.08 0.51 0.78
CA ALA A 48 -8.64 1.37 -0.24
C ALA A 48 -8.06 1.02 -1.61
N THR A 49 -8.59 1.65 -2.65
CA THR A 49 -8.14 1.46 -4.02
C THR A 49 -7.60 2.76 -4.58
N PHE A 50 -6.37 2.74 -5.09
CA PHE A 50 -5.80 3.91 -5.76
C PHE A 50 -6.54 4.23 -7.06
N GLU A 51 -6.95 5.49 -7.22
CA GLU A 51 -7.71 5.96 -8.37
C GLU A 51 -6.82 6.71 -9.36
N VAL A 52 -6.20 7.80 -8.90
CA VAL A 52 -5.45 8.75 -9.73
C VAL A 52 -4.56 9.63 -8.86
N PHE A 53 -3.58 10.28 -9.46
CA PHE A 53 -2.90 11.42 -8.87
C PHE A 53 -3.64 12.74 -9.13
N ASN A 54 -3.69 13.58 -8.10
CA ASN A 54 -3.91 15.01 -8.23
C ASN A 54 -2.63 15.74 -7.78
N ASP A 55 -1.82 16.16 -8.75
CA ASP A 55 -0.44 16.61 -8.52
C ASP A 55 0.40 15.53 -7.78
N ARG A 56 0.84 15.78 -6.55
CA ARG A 56 1.62 14.82 -5.73
C ARG A 56 0.77 13.95 -4.82
N ILE A 57 -0.54 14.20 -4.75
CA ILE A 57 -1.45 13.53 -3.85
C ILE A 57 -2.08 12.33 -4.56
N ALA A 58 -1.99 11.15 -3.94
CA ALA A 58 -2.68 9.96 -4.41
C ALA A 58 -4.13 9.96 -3.91
N LEU A 59 -5.08 10.00 -4.83
CA LEU A 59 -6.49 9.83 -4.49
C LEU A 59 -6.79 8.34 -4.38
N VAL A 60 -7.38 7.93 -3.26
CA VAL A 60 -7.82 6.56 -3.01
C VAL A 60 -9.32 6.54 -2.73
N LYS A 61 -9.98 5.49 -3.18
CA LYS A 61 -11.41 5.24 -2.98
C LYS A 61 -11.60 4.13 -1.96
N PHE A 62 -12.40 4.41 -0.93
CA PHE A 62 -12.77 3.45 0.10
C PHE A 62 -14.03 2.65 -0.30
N PRO A 63 -14.31 1.50 0.37
CA PRO A 63 -15.50 0.69 0.08
C PRO A 63 -16.84 1.43 0.27
N ASP A 64 -16.90 2.42 1.15
CA ASP A 64 -18.06 3.30 1.37
C ASP A 64 -18.25 4.34 0.24
N GLY A 65 -17.35 4.37 -0.74
CA GLY A 65 -17.36 5.30 -1.87
C GLY A 65 -16.65 6.62 -1.62
N ALA A 66 -16.15 6.89 -0.41
CA ALA A 66 -15.40 8.10 -0.12
C ALA A 66 -14.08 8.13 -0.91
N VAL A 67 -13.70 9.31 -1.41
CA VAL A 67 -12.44 9.54 -2.12
C VAL A 67 -11.62 10.56 -1.35
N ILE A 68 -10.42 10.16 -0.91
CA ILE A 68 -9.56 10.98 -0.04
C ILE A 68 -8.14 10.96 -0.61
N GLY A 69 -7.44 12.09 -0.44
CA GLY A 69 -6.05 12.24 -0.85
C GLY A 69 -5.06 11.90 0.26
N TYR A 70 -4.02 11.14 -0.07
CA TYR A 70 -2.90 10.80 0.82
C TYR A 70 -1.55 11.06 0.16
N ASP A 71 -0.51 11.20 0.99
CA ASP A 71 0.86 11.08 0.48
C ASP A 71 1.08 9.61 0.05
N PRO A 72 1.66 9.35 -1.14
CA PRO A 72 1.93 7.98 -1.60
C PRO A 72 2.80 7.13 -0.68
N GLN A 73 3.57 7.74 0.23
CA GLN A 73 4.31 7.02 1.27
C GLN A 73 3.43 6.44 2.38
N GLU A 74 2.25 7.03 2.58
CA GLU A 74 1.29 6.59 3.58
C GLU A 74 0.40 5.45 3.07
N LEU A 75 0.64 4.95 1.86
CA LEU A 75 -0.17 3.93 1.19
C LEU A 75 0.66 2.67 1.01
N LEU A 76 0.48 1.69 1.89
CA LEU A 76 1.18 0.41 1.84
C LEU A 76 0.63 -0.49 0.73
N LEU A 77 1.51 -1.31 0.14
CA LEU A 77 1.15 -2.31 -0.85
C LEU A 77 0.67 -3.61 -0.19
N PRO A 78 -0.16 -4.42 -0.88
CA PRO A 78 -0.58 -5.72 -0.37
C PRO A 78 0.59 -6.68 -0.28
N THR A 79 0.55 -7.62 0.66
CA THR A 79 1.52 -8.72 0.73
C THR A 79 1.33 -9.65 -0.46
N GLU A 80 0.09 -9.98 -0.79
CA GLU A 80 -0.27 -10.88 -1.89
C GLU A 80 -1.57 -10.44 -2.56
N ILE A 81 -1.74 -10.80 -3.83
CA ILE A 81 -3.02 -10.73 -4.52
C ILE A 81 -3.27 -12.12 -5.11
N ASP A 82 -4.39 -12.74 -4.74
CA ASP A 82 -4.72 -14.09 -5.20
C ASP A 82 -5.15 -14.15 -6.67
N ASP A 83 -5.44 -15.36 -7.15
CA ASP A 83 -5.89 -15.64 -8.51
C ASP A 83 -7.27 -15.01 -8.84
N LYS A 84 -8.05 -14.65 -7.82
CA LYS A 84 -9.33 -13.95 -7.94
C LYS A 84 -9.18 -12.43 -7.88
N GLY A 85 -7.97 -11.92 -7.67
CA GLY A 85 -7.68 -10.49 -7.54
C GLY A 85 -7.98 -9.91 -6.17
N VAL A 86 -8.17 -10.75 -5.14
CA VAL A 86 -8.34 -10.30 -3.75
C VAL A 86 -6.97 -10.00 -3.17
N ALA A 87 -6.82 -8.79 -2.61
CA ALA A 87 -5.60 -8.36 -1.97
C ALA A 87 -5.57 -8.77 -0.49
N TYR A 88 -4.44 -9.29 -0.04
CA TYR A 88 -4.18 -9.62 1.36
C TYR A 88 -3.05 -8.76 1.89
N PHE A 89 -3.25 -8.18 3.07
CA PHE A 89 -2.29 -7.30 3.73
C PHE A 89 -1.84 -7.91 5.05
N GLU A 90 -0.60 -8.41 5.11
CA GLU A 90 0.02 -8.81 6.36
C GLU A 90 0.76 -7.63 6.97
N ILE A 91 0.08 -6.91 7.86
CA ILE A 91 0.61 -5.70 8.49
C ILE A 91 1.10 -6.01 9.90
N ARG A 92 2.29 -5.51 10.25
CA ARG A 92 2.85 -5.60 11.61
C ARG A 92 3.17 -4.21 12.15
N PRO A 93 2.98 -3.96 13.45
CA PRO A 93 3.54 -2.77 14.09
C PRO A 93 5.05 -2.97 14.31
N CYS A 94 5.86 -2.00 13.95
CA CYS A 94 7.28 -1.99 14.27
C CYS A 94 7.47 -1.95 15.80
N ALA A 95 8.25 -2.88 16.34
CA ALA A 95 8.52 -2.97 17.77
C ALA A 95 9.27 -1.73 18.33
N GLN A 96 10.04 -1.03 17.48
CA GLN A 96 10.85 0.12 17.90
C GLN A 96 10.10 1.45 17.76
N CYS A 97 9.46 1.71 16.62
CA CYS A 97 8.85 3.01 16.33
C CYS A 97 7.31 2.98 16.27
N GLY A 98 6.69 1.80 16.38
CA GLY A 98 5.23 1.63 16.36
C GLY A 98 4.56 1.85 15.00
N ILE A 99 5.30 2.24 13.96
CA ILE A 99 4.76 2.42 12.61
C ILE A 99 4.37 1.05 12.04
N LEU A 100 3.20 1.00 11.39
CA LEU A 100 2.73 -0.19 10.69
C LEU A 100 3.53 -0.38 9.39
N PHE A 101 3.95 -1.60 9.10
CA PHE A 101 4.64 -1.96 7.86
C PHE A 101 4.11 -3.28 7.30
N PRO A 102 4.12 -3.46 5.96
CA PRO A 102 3.67 -4.69 5.34
C PRO A 102 4.81 -5.72 5.30
N LEU A 103 4.47 -6.99 5.43
CA LEU A 103 5.38 -8.09 5.14
C LEU A 103 5.40 -8.39 3.63
N THR A 104 6.53 -8.84 3.13
CA THR A 104 6.62 -9.59 1.87
C THR A 104 6.06 -11.01 2.05
N ILE A 105 5.69 -11.67 0.95
CA ILE A 105 5.28 -13.10 0.98
C ILE A 105 6.37 -13.96 1.65
N ALA A 106 7.64 -13.72 1.30
CA ALA A 106 8.76 -14.48 1.84
C ALA A 106 8.92 -14.26 3.36
N GLU A 107 8.68 -13.04 3.86
CA GLU A 107 8.74 -12.75 5.31
C GLU A 107 7.56 -13.37 6.06
N ARG A 108 6.36 -13.39 5.48
CA ARG A 108 5.19 -14.07 6.03
C ARG A 108 5.40 -15.57 6.14
N ASP A 109 5.97 -16.18 5.11
CA ASP A 109 6.14 -17.63 5.02
C ASP A 109 7.41 -18.14 5.76
N ALA A 110 8.22 -17.23 6.30
CA ALA A 110 9.41 -17.58 7.07
C ALA A 110 9.05 -18.07 8.49
N ASP A 111 9.91 -18.92 9.07
CA ASP A 111 9.75 -19.39 10.46
C ASP A 111 9.78 -18.26 11.49
N THR A 112 10.38 -17.12 11.14
CA THR A 112 10.46 -15.94 11.99
C THR A 112 10.19 -14.69 11.16
N GLU A 113 9.04 -14.08 11.42
CA GLU A 113 8.69 -12.79 10.86
C GLU A 113 9.57 -11.67 11.43
N PRO A 114 9.82 -10.61 10.66
CA PRO A 114 10.53 -9.48 11.18
C PRO A 114 9.68 -8.65 12.15
N THR A 115 10.33 -8.09 13.17
CA THR A 115 9.68 -7.27 14.21
C THR A 115 9.85 -5.77 14.00
N GLU A 116 10.72 -5.35 13.09
CA GLU A 116 11.07 -3.95 12.83
C GLU A 116 10.74 -3.55 11.39
N CYS A 117 10.34 -2.30 11.17
CA CYS A 117 10.16 -1.78 9.81
C CYS A 117 11.52 -1.51 9.15
N LEU A 118 11.54 -1.36 7.82
CA LEU A 118 12.79 -1.10 7.09
C LEU A 118 13.56 0.14 7.58
N GLY A 119 12.86 1.21 7.98
CA GLY A 119 13.53 2.41 8.50
C GLY A 119 14.21 2.21 9.86
N CYS A 120 13.86 1.16 10.60
CA CYS A 120 14.49 0.78 11.87
C CYS A 120 15.60 -0.26 11.69
N ARG A 121 15.52 -1.11 10.65
CA ARG A 121 16.54 -2.13 10.35
C ARG A 121 17.81 -1.57 9.69
N THR A 122 17.76 -0.34 9.18
CA THR A 122 18.88 0.36 8.51
C THR A 122 19.86 1.00 9.47
#